data_AF-A0A3Q9FE39-F1
#
_entry.id   AF-A0A3Q9FE39-F1
#
_cell.length_a   1.000
_cell.length_b   1.000
_cell.length_c   1.000
_cell.angle_alpha   90.00
_cell.angle_beta   90.00
_cell.angle_gamma   90.00
#
_symmetry.space_group_name_H-M   'P 1'
#
loop_
_entity.id
_entity.type
_entity.pdbx_description
1 polymer ?
#
loop_
_entity_poly.entity_id
_entity_poly.type
_entity_poly.pdbx_seq_one_letter_code
_entity_poly.pdbx_strand_id
1 'polypeptide(L)'
;MSDFSDFQRDIADAARATFRALRALHPDEHFYAFALYTDSGAMTVVPAANSVEGLRRMRAQQAVADDDPWFVWGVPEWAYAAAEASPFNAICGRLADEVLSPQFVQSRFGEFSRQLHTDMIEALRLLDRDGVFGTGDDRAAITLFVSISDDDAAEALENASAKALNPPAVADAFLRRYD
;
A
#
# COMPACT_ATOMS: atom_id res chain seq x y z
N MET A 1 -12.55 19.26 9.02
CA MET A 1 -11.21 18.73 8.71
C MET A 1 -11.10 17.43 9.49
N SER A 2 -10.92 16.29 8.82
CA SER A 2 -10.75 15.00 9.53
C SER A 2 -9.53 15.11 10.43
N ASP A 3 -9.70 14.83 11.71
CA ASP A 3 -8.58 14.70 12.64
C ASP A 3 -8.07 13.25 12.55
N PHE A 4 -6.80 13.09 12.22
CA PHE A 4 -6.18 11.77 12.08
C PHE A 4 -5.78 11.24 13.45
N SER A 5 -6.08 9.97 13.72
CA SER A 5 -5.67 9.30 14.96
C SER A 5 -4.14 9.20 15.06
N ASP A 6 -3.62 9.03 16.28
CA ASP A 6 -2.17 8.83 16.48
C ASP A 6 -1.67 7.60 15.70
N PHE A 7 -2.47 6.54 15.62
CA PHE A 7 -2.12 5.35 14.86
C PHE A 7 -2.06 5.59 13.35
N GLN A 8 -2.99 6.38 12.80
CA GLN A 8 -2.95 6.80 11.39
C GLN A 8 -1.70 7.64 11.09
N ARG A 9 -1.28 8.49 12.04
CA ARG A 9 -0.06 9.29 11.92
C ARG A 9 1.20 8.43 11.99
N ASP A 10 1.23 7.43 12.88
CA ASP A 10 2.34 6.46 12.95
C ASP A 10 2.52 5.72 11.61
N ILE A 11 1.42 5.22 11.02
CA ILE A 11 1.45 4.56 9.71
C ILE A 11 1.92 5.54 8.62
N ALA A 12 1.40 6.78 8.64
CA ALA A 12 1.79 7.79 7.66
C ALA A 12 3.28 8.14 7.76
N ASP A 13 3.82 8.32 8.96
CA ASP A 13 5.23 8.64 9.16
C ASP A 13 6.15 7.49 8.73
N ALA A 14 5.76 6.24 9.02
CA ALA A 14 6.46 5.05 8.54
C ALA A 14 6.45 4.98 7.00
N ALA A 15 5.28 5.13 6.37
CA ALA A 15 5.14 5.14 4.91
C ALA A 15 5.90 6.29 4.24
N ARG A 16 5.91 7.48 4.85
CA ARG A 16 6.66 8.65 4.37
C ARG A 16 8.16 8.37 4.38
N ALA A 17 8.67 7.77 5.45
CA ALA A 17 10.07 7.41 5.57
C ALA A 17 10.47 6.41 4.47
N THR A 18 9.67 5.35 4.28
CA THR A 18 9.87 4.35 3.22
C THR A 18 9.86 4.98 1.83
N PHE A 19 8.82 5.73 1.46
CA PHE A 19 8.73 6.28 0.09
C PHE A 19 9.86 7.27 -0.23
N ARG A 20 10.28 8.07 0.77
CA ARG A 20 11.45 8.96 0.62
C ARG A 20 12.76 8.18 0.46
N ALA A 21 12.94 7.11 1.24
CA ALA A 21 14.13 6.26 1.13
C ALA A 21 14.20 5.60 -0.25
N LEU A 22 13.09 5.03 -0.73
CA LEU A 22 13.03 4.42 -2.07
C LEU A 22 13.38 5.43 -3.17
N ARG A 23 12.81 6.64 -3.14
CA ARG A 23 13.16 7.69 -4.12
C ARG A 23 14.61 8.15 -4.03
N ALA A 24 15.20 8.15 -2.84
CA ALA A 24 16.60 8.53 -2.65
C ALA A 24 17.58 7.44 -3.11
N LEU A 25 17.23 6.16 -2.90
CA LEU A 25 18.02 5.00 -3.33
C LEU A 25 17.90 4.74 -4.84
N HIS A 26 16.78 5.14 -5.44
CA HIS A 26 16.45 4.91 -6.84
C HIS A 26 16.09 6.24 -7.55
N PRO A 27 17.03 7.20 -7.65
CA PRO A 27 16.73 8.53 -8.19
C PRO A 27 16.41 8.53 -9.69
N ASP A 28 16.86 7.50 -10.42
CA ASP A 28 16.63 7.34 -11.86
C ASP A 28 15.40 6.49 -12.19
N GLU A 29 14.60 6.09 -11.18
CA GLU A 29 13.42 5.27 -11.37
C GLU A 29 12.11 6.05 -11.31
N HIS A 30 11.18 5.65 -12.16
CA HIS A 30 9.86 6.24 -12.30
C HIS A 30 8.85 5.36 -11.57
N PHE A 31 8.65 5.67 -10.28
CA PHE A 31 7.61 5.03 -9.48
C PHE A 31 6.23 5.34 -10.07
N TYR A 32 5.37 4.33 -10.16
CA TYR A 32 3.98 4.48 -10.64
C TYR A 32 2.94 3.98 -9.63
N ALA A 33 3.38 3.30 -8.57
CA ALA A 33 2.49 2.79 -7.53
C ALA A 33 3.15 2.79 -6.16
N PHE A 34 2.35 3.07 -5.14
CA PHE A 34 2.70 2.88 -3.73
C PHE A 34 1.49 2.35 -2.98
N ALA A 35 1.62 1.20 -2.33
CA ALA A 35 0.56 0.56 -1.57
C ALA A 35 1.00 0.26 -0.14
N LEU A 36 0.01 0.13 0.74
CA LEU A 36 0.17 -0.54 2.02
C LEU A 36 -0.57 -1.87 1.94
N TYR A 37 0.00 -2.94 2.47
CA TYR A 37 -0.69 -4.21 2.57
C TYR A 37 -0.55 -4.81 3.97
N THR A 38 -1.52 -5.66 4.31
CA THR A 38 -1.57 -6.42 5.56
C THR A 38 -1.72 -7.90 5.23
N ASP A 39 -1.48 -8.77 6.21
CA ASP A 39 -1.82 -10.18 6.12
C ASP A 39 -3.30 -10.42 6.51
N SER A 40 -3.85 -11.57 6.14
CA SER A 40 -5.25 -11.94 6.48
C SER A 40 -5.51 -11.99 7.99
N GLY A 41 -4.46 -12.06 8.82
CA GLY A 41 -4.52 -11.97 10.28
C GLY A 41 -4.49 -10.55 10.84
N ALA A 42 -4.37 -9.53 9.99
CA ALA A 42 -4.32 -8.11 10.37
C ALA A 42 -3.21 -7.78 11.40
N MET A 43 -2.12 -8.54 11.38
CA MET A 43 -1.00 -8.38 12.34
C MET A 43 0.14 -7.52 11.79
N THR A 44 0.10 -7.19 10.50
CA THR A 44 1.15 -6.43 9.83
C THR A 44 0.60 -5.24 9.06
N VAL A 45 1.44 -4.22 8.88
CA VAL A 45 1.27 -3.21 7.84
C VAL A 45 2.63 -3.07 7.18
N VAL A 46 2.68 -3.30 5.87
CA VAL A 46 3.93 -3.35 5.12
C VAL A 46 3.80 -2.48 3.88
N PRO A 47 4.83 -1.67 3.53
CA PRO A 47 4.80 -0.89 2.31
C PRO A 47 5.15 -1.75 1.10
N ALA A 48 4.63 -1.36 -0.04
CA ALA A 48 5.05 -1.85 -1.34
C ALA A 48 5.09 -0.71 -2.34
N ALA A 49 6.07 -0.74 -3.24
CA ALA A 49 6.14 0.21 -4.35
C ALA A 49 6.56 -0.52 -5.63
N ASN A 50 6.22 0.06 -6.77
CA ASN A 50 6.80 -0.37 -8.04
C ASN A 50 7.14 0.81 -8.94
N SER A 51 8.16 0.60 -9.76
CA SER A 51 8.64 1.53 -10.78
C SER A 51 8.59 0.88 -12.16
N VAL A 52 8.59 1.71 -13.19
CA VAL A 52 8.65 1.23 -14.59
C VAL A 52 9.91 0.39 -14.80
N GLU A 53 11.03 0.81 -14.23
CA GLU A 53 12.31 0.12 -14.28
C GLU A 53 12.30 -1.19 -13.47
N GLY A 54 11.70 -1.18 -12.28
CA GLY A 54 11.51 -2.35 -11.44
C GLY A 54 10.69 -3.43 -12.14
N LEU A 55 9.55 -3.05 -12.73
CA LEU A 55 8.70 -3.91 -13.52
C LEU A 55 9.46 -4.54 -14.71
N ARG A 56 10.20 -3.72 -15.47
CA ARG A 56 11.02 -4.21 -16.60
C ARG A 56 12.08 -5.22 -16.15
N ARG A 57 12.76 -4.98 -15.03
CA ARG A 57 13.77 -5.91 -14.49
C ARG A 57 13.15 -7.25 -14.10
N MET A 58 12.03 -7.21 -13.37
CA MET A 58 11.34 -8.44 -12.94
C MET A 58 10.87 -9.25 -14.16
N ARG A 59 10.26 -8.61 -15.16
CA ARG A 59 9.83 -9.28 -16.40
C ARG A 59 10.99 -9.94 -17.15
N ALA A 60 12.13 -9.25 -17.25
CA ALA A 60 13.33 -9.80 -17.88
C ALA A 60 13.90 -11.00 -17.12
N GLN A 61 13.78 -11.02 -15.78
CA GLN A 61 14.26 -12.13 -14.95
C GLN A 61 13.35 -13.35 -14.99
N GLN A 62 12.02 -13.13 -15.03
CA GLN A 62 11.04 -14.22 -14.96
C GLN A 62 10.52 -14.69 -16.33
N ALA A 63 10.97 -14.07 -17.43
CA ALA A 63 10.52 -14.38 -18.80
C ALA A 63 9.00 -14.32 -18.99
N VAL A 64 8.37 -13.36 -18.29
CA VAL A 64 6.93 -13.14 -18.28
C VAL A 64 6.49 -12.34 -19.52
N ALA A 65 5.30 -12.62 -20.04
CA ALA A 65 4.72 -11.86 -21.15
C ALA A 65 4.46 -10.39 -20.78
N ASP A 66 4.63 -9.49 -21.73
CA ASP A 66 4.55 -8.04 -21.48
C ASP A 66 3.14 -7.52 -21.13
N ASP A 67 2.10 -8.33 -21.34
CA ASP A 67 0.71 -7.94 -21.22
C ASP A 67 0.01 -8.48 -19.96
N ASP A 68 0.69 -9.26 -19.11
CA ASP A 68 0.04 -9.80 -17.91
C ASP A 68 -0.11 -8.71 -16.82
N PRO A 69 -1.36 -8.29 -16.51
CA PRO A 69 -1.63 -7.25 -15.53
C PRO A 69 -1.31 -7.66 -14.09
N TRP A 70 -1.23 -8.97 -13.81
CA TRP A 70 -0.83 -9.49 -12.50
C TRP A 70 0.53 -8.95 -12.08
N PHE A 71 1.48 -8.87 -13.00
CA PHE A 71 2.82 -8.39 -12.71
C PHE A 71 2.90 -6.87 -12.58
N VAL A 72 1.92 -6.15 -13.12
CA VAL A 72 1.83 -4.69 -13.00
C VAL A 72 1.22 -4.30 -11.66
N TRP A 73 0.21 -5.03 -11.18
CA TRP A 73 -0.62 -4.62 -10.04
C TRP A 73 -0.63 -5.58 -8.85
N GLY A 74 -0.13 -6.80 -9.01
CA GLY A 74 0.05 -7.79 -7.95
C GLY A 74 1.18 -7.40 -7.02
N VAL A 75 0.81 -6.88 -5.84
CA VAL A 75 1.73 -6.37 -4.81
C VAL A 75 2.88 -7.33 -4.46
N PRO A 76 2.67 -8.66 -4.32
CA PRO A 76 3.76 -9.59 -3.99
C PRO A 76 4.87 -9.67 -5.04
N GLU A 77 4.57 -9.38 -6.30
CA GLU A 77 5.52 -9.46 -7.41
C GLU A 77 6.31 -8.16 -7.64
N TRP A 78 6.00 -7.11 -6.88
CA TRP A 78 6.61 -5.80 -7.09
C TRP A 78 8.07 -5.77 -6.64
N ALA A 79 8.89 -5.01 -7.38
CA ALA A 79 10.33 -4.89 -7.14
C ALA A 79 10.69 -4.38 -5.74
N TYR A 80 9.76 -3.64 -5.10
CA TYR A 80 9.94 -3.06 -3.77
C TYR A 80 8.83 -3.47 -2.79
N ALA A 81 8.31 -4.70 -2.93
CA ALA A 81 7.45 -5.28 -1.90
C ALA A 81 8.24 -5.46 -0.59
N ALA A 82 7.73 -4.90 0.52
CA ALA A 82 8.38 -4.87 1.84
C ALA A 82 9.78 -4.20 1.89
N ALA A 83 10.21 -3.51 0.83
CA ALA A 83 11.46 -2.77 0.85
C ALA A 83 11.36 -1.56 1.79
N GLU A 84 12.45 -1.22 2.49
CA GLU A 84 12.49 -0.11 3.44
C GLU A 84 11.37 -0.15 4.49
N ALA A 85 10.90 -1.34 4.87
CA ALA A 85 9.77 -1.54 5.79
C ALA A 85 10.12 -1.45 7.29
N SER A 86 11.39 -1.27 7.64
CA SER A 86 11.81 -1.19 9.05
C SER A 86 11.07 -0.15 9.91
N PRO A 87 10.59 1.00 9.38
CA PRO A 87 9.78 1.94 10.16
C PRO A 87 8.44 1.36 10.65
N PHE A 88 7.95 0.28 10.04
CA PHE A 88 6.70 -0.37 10.41
C PHE A 88 6.84 -1.40 11.55
N ASN A 89 8.07 -1.77 11.94
CA ASN A 89 8.30 -2.85 12.91
C ASN A 89 7.54 -2.64 14.23
N ALA A 90 7.51 -1.40 14.75
CA ALA A 90 6.80 -1.09 15.99
C ALA A 90 5.27 -1.15 15.83
N ILE A 91 4.76 -0.79 14.64
CA ILE A 91 3.34 -0.87 14.29
C ILE A 91 2.92 -2.34 14.24
N CYS A 92 3.67 -3.18 13.52
CA CYS A 92 3.42 -4.63 13.44
C CYS A 92 3.50 -5.31 14.81
N GLY A 93 4.46 -4.90 15.66
CA GLY A 93 4.54 -5.40 17.04
C GLY A 93 3.27 -5.13 17.84
N ARG A 94 2.74 -3.90 17.78
CA ARG A 94 1.49 -3.51 18.46
C ARG A 94 0.27 -4.28 17.92
N LEU A 95 0.18 -4.46 16.61
CA LEU A 95 -0.90 -5.21 15.97
C LEU A 95 -0.87 -6.68 16.39
N ALA A 96 0.31 -7.30 16.33
CA ALA A 96 0.50 -8.68 16.78
C ALA A 96 0.18 -8.86 18.26
N ASP A 97 0.66 -7.97 19.13
CA ASP A 97 0.39 -8.01 20.57
C ASP A 97 -1.11 -7.93 20.89
N GLU A 98 -1.86 -7.09 20.15
CA GLU A 98 -3.31 -6.97 20.30
C GLU A 98 -4.03 -8.24 19.83
N VAL A 99 -3.76 -8.72 18.61
CA VAL A 99 -4.47 -9.87 18.01
C VAL A 99 -4.14 -11.18 18.74
N LEU A 100 -2.89 -11.34 19.20
CA LEU A 100 -2.44 -12.55 19.91
C LEU A 100 -2.70 -12.48 21.41
N SER A 101 -3.19 -11.35 21.92
CA SER A 101 -3.55 -11.22 23.33
C SER A 101 -4.58 -12.28 23.74
N PRO A 102 -4.41 -12.98 24.88
CA PRO A 102 -5.43 -13.88 25.40
C PRO A 102 -6.74 -13.16 25.76
N GLN A 103 -6.73 -11.82 25.83
CA GLN A 103 -7.91 -10.99 26.06
C GLN A 103 -8.63 -10.59 24.76
N PHE A 104 -8.03 -10.86 23.59
CA PHE A 104 -8.63 -10.52 22.32
C PHE A 104 -9.90 -11.33 22.08
N VAL A 105 -11.01 -10.62 21.87
CA VAL A 105 -12.31 -11.24 21.60
C VAL A 105 -12.36 -11.57 20.10
N GLN A 106 -12.18 -12.85 19.75
CA GLN A 106 -12.12 -13.32 18.35
C GLN A 106 -13.30 -12.87 17.48
N SER A 107 -14.51 -12.73 18.03
CA SER A 107 -15.67 -12.23 17.29
C SER A 107 -15.56 -10.75 16.86
N ARG A 108 -14.62 -9.99 17.44
CA ARG A 108 -14.29 -8.61 17.05
C ARG A 108 -13.27 -8.52 15.92
N PHE A 109 -12.68 -9.64 15.50
CA PHE A 109 -11.62 -9.64 14.48
C PHE A 109 -12.04 -8.93 13.19
N GLY A 110 -13.25 -9.20 12.69
CA GLY A 110 -13.73 -8.55 11.48
C GLY A 110 -13.88 -7.02 11.62
N GLU A 111 -14.21 -6.51 12.81
CA GLU A 111 -14.23 -5.06 13.06
C GLU A 111 -12.82 -4.49 13.15
N PHE A 112 -11.91 -5.19 13.84
CA PHE A 112 -10.51 -4.82 13.96
C PHE A 112 -9.82 -4.72 12.59
N SER A 113 -9.96 -5.74 11.73
CA SER A 113 -9.41 -5.75 10.38
C SER A 113 -9.95 -4.59 9.53
N ARG A 114 -11.27 -4.32 9.56
CA ARG A 114 -11.85 -3.17 8.86
C ARG A 114 -11.33 -1.83 9.37
N GLN A 115 -11.11 -1.71 10.69
CA GLN A 115 -10.52 -0.51 11.27
C GLN A 115 -9.08 -0.33 10.80
N LEU A 116 -8.26 -1.40 10.79
CA LEU A 116 -6.90 -1.37 10.26
C LEU A 116 -6.87 -0.91 8.80
N HIS A 117 -7.74 -1.46 7.94
CA HIS A 117 -7.84 -1.03 6.54
C HIS A 117 -8.19 0.45 6.42
N THR A 118 -9.12 0.93 7.26
CA THR A 118 -9.49 2.36 7.32
C THR A 118 -8.29 3.21 7.73
N ASP A 119 -7.53 2.78 8.74
CA ASP A 119 -6.35 3.51 9.22
C ASP A 119 -5.24 3.57 8.17
N MET A 120 -5.02 2.49 7.41
CA MET A 120 -4.10 2.47 6.27
C MET A 120 -4.52 3.44 5.16
N ILE A 121 -5.82 3.47 4.82
CA ILE A 121 -6.36 4.41 3.82
C ILE A 121 -6.21 5.85 4.30
N GLU A 122 -6.57 6.17 5.55
CA GLU A 122 -6.42 7.52 6.09
C GLU A 122 -4.96 7.95 6.15
N ALA A 123 -4.04 7.05 6.50
CA ALA A 123 -2.60 7.34 6.49
C ALA A 123 -2.11 7.72 5.08
N LEU A 124 -2.48 6.97 4.04
CA LEU A 124 -2.14 7.30 2.66
C LEU A 124 -2.77 8.63 2.21
N ARG A 125 -4.01 8.90 2.62
CA ARG A 125 -4.69 10.18 2.34
C ARG A 125 -3.98 11.36 2.99
N LEU A 126 -3.49 11.19 4.22
CA LEU A 126 -2.69 12.20 4.90
C LEU A 126 -1.42 12.51 4.11
N LEU A 127 -0.69 11.49 3.67
CA LEU A 127 0.52 11.66 2.86
C LEU A 127 0.28 12.32 1.51
N ASP A 128 -0.83 11.96 0.86
CA ASP A 128 -1.25 12.59 -0.39
C ASP A 128 -1.53 14.09 -0.19
N ARG A 129 -2.32 14.43 0.83
CA ARG A 129 -2.60 15.83 1.18
C ARG A 129 -1.32 16.62 1.49
N ASP A 130 -0.33 15.99 2.08
CA ASP A 130 0.95 16.59 2.42
C ASP A 130 1.93 16.65 1.22
N GLY A 131 1.50 16.22 0.03
CA GLY A 131 2.27 16.29 -1.22
C GLY A 131 3.43 15.29 -1.30
N VAL A 132 3.41 14.22 -0.51
CA VAL A 132 4.50 13.23 -0.47
C VAL A 132 4.65 12.51 -1.81
N PHE A 133 3.54 12.28 -2.51
CA PHE A 133 3.50 11.64 -3.82
C PHE A 133 3.57 12.63 -4.99
N GLY A 134 3.95 13.88 -4.72
CA GLY A 134 3.98 14.97 -5.72
C GLY A 134 2.68 15.78 -5.76
N THR A 135 2.56 16.65 -6.76
CA THR A 135 1.37 17.45 -7.04
C THR A 135 1.09 17.47 -8.54
N GLY A 136 -0.14 17.77 -8.95
CA GLY A 136 -0.51 17.82 -10.38
C GLY A 136 -0.22 16.50 -11.10
N ASP A 137 0.52 16.57 -12.21
CA ASP A 137 0.84 15.41 -13.04
C ASP A 137 1.75 14.40 -12.33
N ASP A 138 2.70 14.87 -11.51
CA ASP A 138 3.56 13.98 -10.71
C ASP A 138 2.73 13.13 -9.74
N ARG A 139 1.68 13.73 -9.15
CA ARG A 139 0.74 13.01 -8.29
C ARG A 139 -0.11 12.03 -9.09
N ALA A 140 -0.56 12.43 -10.27
CA ALA A 140 -1.39 11.59 -11.15
C ALA A 140 -0.60 10.38 -11.71
N ALA A 141 0.73 10.43 -11.69
CA ALA A 141 1.59 9.31 -12.08
C ALA A 141 1.62 8.18 -11.02
N ILE A 142 1.23 8.45 -9.77
CA ILE A 142 1.28 7.48 -8.67
C ILE A 142 -0.12 6.93 -8.38
N THR A 143 -0.28 5.62 -8.39
CA THR A 143 -1.50 4.94 -7.93
C THR A 143 -1.34 4.49 -6.49
N LEU A 144 -2.25 4.92 -5.61
CA LEU A 144 -2.28 4.55 -4.19
C LEU A 144 -3.41 3.57 -3.90
N PHE A 145 -3.15 2.51 -3.15
CA PHE A 145 -4.20 1.61 -2.68
C PHE A 145 -3.75 0.81 -1.47
N VAL A 146 -4.70 0.09 -0.87
CA VAL A 146 -4.47 -0.86 0.21
C VAL A 146 -4.82 -2.25 -0.28
N SER A 147 -4.02 -3.25 0.09
CA SER A 147 -4.24 -4.65 -0.29
C SER A 147 -4.10 -5.59 0.93
N ILE A 148 -4.45 -6.86 0.72
CA ILE A 148 -4.28 -7.94 1.68
C ILE A 148 -3.49 -9.04 0.97
N SER A 149 -2.43 -9.56 1.57
CA SER A 149 -1.71 -10.70 1.00
C SER A 149 -2.52 -11.99 1.19
N ASP A 150 -2.58 -12.82 0.15
CA ASP A 150 -3.16 -14.18 0.18
C ASP A 150 -4.64 -14.23 0.61
N ASP A 151 -5.45 -13.23 0.25
CA ASP A 151 -6.87 -13.15 0.61
C ASP A 151 -7.77 -12.78 -0.59
N ASP A 152 -8.87 -13.51 -0.78
CA ASP A 152 -9.83 -13.28 -1.87
C ASP A 152 -10.52 -11.91 -1.77
N ALA A 153 -10.52 -11.27 -0.59
CA ALA A 153 -11.06 -9.93 -0.39
C ALA A 153 -10.12 -8.81 -0.84
N ALA A 154 -8.86 -9.12 -1.22
CA ALA A 154 -7.85 -8.14 -1.60
C ALA A 154 -8.34 -7.22 -2.72
N GLU A 155 -8.85 -7.77 -3.83
CA GLU A 155 -9.25 -6.97 -4.99
C GLU A 155 -10.36 -5.96 -4.65
N ALA A 156 -11.32 -6.36 -3.80
CA ALA A 156 -12.39 -5.47 -3.35
C ALA A 156 -11.84 -4.30 -2.52
N LEU A 157 -10.88 -4.57 -1.63
CA LEU A 157 -10.21 -3.54 -0.83
C LEU A 157 -9.34 -2.61 -1.70
N GLU A 158 -8.60 -3.17 -2.65
CA GLU A 158 -7.79 -2.42 -3.62
C GLU A 158 -8.66 -1.47 -4.42
N ASN A 159 -9.79 -1.95 -4.95
CA ASN A 159 -10.73 -1.16 -5.73
C ASN A 159 -11.36 -0.04 -4.91
N ALA A 160 -11.78 -0.34 -3.67
CA ALA A 160 -12.41 0.64 -2.79
C ALA A 160 -11.42 1.72 -2.33
N SER A 161 -10.21 1.32 -1.93
CA SER A 161 -9.16 2.23 -1.50
C SER A 161 -8.62 3.09 -2.64
N ALA A 162 -8.41 2.51 -3.83
CA ALA A 162 -7.96 3.26 -5.01
C ALA A 162 -8.95 4.37 -5.41
N LYS A 163 -10.27 4.08 -5.36
CA LYS A 163 -11.32 5.09 -5.56
C LYS A 163 -11.26 6.22 -4.53
N ALA A 164 -10.93 5.89 -3.29
CA ALA A 164 -10.94 6.83 -2.17
C ALA A 164 -9.66 7.69 -2.08
N LEU A 165 -8.58 7.27 -2.74
CA LEU A 165 -7.24 7.86 -2.59
C LEU A 165 -6.75 8.60 -3.84
N ASN A 166 -7.22 8.25 -5.03
CA ASN A 166 -6.62 8.75 -6.27
C ASN A 166 -7.50 9.75 -7.03
N PRO A 167 -6.90 10.61 -7.88
CA PRO A 167 -7.66 11.37 -8.85
C PRO A 167 -8.57 10.46 -9.70
N PRO A 168 -9.77 10.93 -10.13
CA PRO A 168 -10.74 10.09 -10.83
C PRO A 168 -10.17 9.30 -12.01
N ALA A 169 -9.36 9.94 -12.86
CA ALA A 169 -8.76 9.28 -14.02
C ALA A 169 -7.80 8.13 -13.64
N VAL A 170 -7.05 8.28 -12.54
CA VAL A 170 -6.12 7.26 -12.03
C VAL A 170 -6.90 6.09 -11.44
N ALA A 171 -7.93 6.38 -10.62
CA ALA A 171 -8.81 5.37 -10.08
C ALA A 171 -9.53 4.58 -11.18
N ASP A 172 -10.08 5.27 -12.19
CA ASP A 172 -10.78 4.64 -13.31
C ASP A 172 -9.87 3.73 -14.13
N ALA A 173 -8.61 4.12 -14.35
CA ALA A 173 -7.63 3.27 -15.02
C ALA A 173 -7.31 2.02 -14.19
N PHE A 174 -7.08 2.18 -12.89
CA PHE A 174 -6.78 1.07 -11.98
C PHE A 174 -7.94 0.07 -11.86
N LEU A 175 -9.19 0.54 -11.87
CA LEU A 175 -10.37 -0.34 -11.79
C LEU A 175 -10.57 -1.21 -13.03
N ARG A 176 -10.01 -0.81 -14.18
CA ARG A 176 -10.03 -1.58 -15.43
C ARG A 176 -8.73 -2.36 -15.65
N ARG A 177 -7.93 -2.57 -14.59
CA ARG A 177 -6.60 -3.17 -14.72
C ARG A 177 -6.59 -4.63 -15.21
N TYR A 178 -7.73 -5.31 -15.18
CA TYR A 178 -7.90 -6.68 -15.62
C TYR A 178 -8.89 -6.82 -16.80
N ASP A 179 -9.34 -5.69 -17.37
CA ASP A 179 -10.25 -5.66 -18.52
C ASP A 179 -9.52 -5.88 -19.86
#